data_AF-A0A538L1J3-F1
#
_entry.id   AF-A0A538L1J3-F1
#
_cell.length_a   1.000
_cell.length_b   1.000
_cell.length_c   1.000
_cell.angle_alpha   90.00
_cell.angle_beta   90.00
_cell.angle_gamma   90.00
#
_symmetry.space_group_name_H-M   'P 1'
#
loop_
_entity.id
_entity.type
_entity.pdbx_description
1 polymer ?
#
loop_
_entity_poly.entity_id
_entity_poly.type
_entity_poly.pdbx_seq_one_letter_code
_entity_poly.pdbx_strand_id
1 'polypeptide(L)' 'MHVEFIATVAVIAADPEASRRLYVDALGLPLQSQSGGDYVWTDKLDGAKHFAVWPLSQAAEACFGTNEWPADRPVPQAS' A
#
# COMPACT_ATOMS: atom_id res chain seq x y z
N MET A 1 -6.47 4.45 27.99
CA MET A 1 -6.22 3.73 26.73
C MET A 1 -4.77 4.00 26.35
N HIS A 2 -3.97 2.97 26.10
CA HIS A 2 -2.55 3.11 25.73
C HIS A 2 -2.35 2.40 24.38
N VAL A 3 -2.11 3.18 23.33
CA VAL A 3 -1.97 2.67 21.95
C VAL A 3 -0.47 2.51 21.66
N GLU A 4 -0.06 1.30 21.32
CA GLU A 4 1.35 0.92 21.15
C GLU A 4 1.81 0.95 19.69
N PHE A 5 0.92 0.59 18.75
CA PHE A 5 1.26 0.41 17.34
C PHE A 5 0.02 0.49 16.45
N ILE A 6 0.26 0.73 15.16
CA ILE A 6 -0.72 0.54 14.10
C ILE A 6 -0.78 -0.95 13.75
N ALA A 7 -1.97 -1.55 13.75
CA ALA A 7 -2.11 -2.95 13.35
C ALA A 7 -1.76 -3.12 11.86
N THR A 8 -2.41 -2.34 11.00
CA THR A 8 -2.17 -2.35 9.57
C THR A 8 -2.32 -0.93 9.03
N VAL A 9 -1.44 -0.55 8.11
CA VAL A 9 -1.63 0.61 7.23
C VAL A 9 -1.11 0.27 5.85
N ALA A 10 -1.87 0.66 4.83
CA ALA A 10 -1.41 0.57 3.45
C ALA A 10 -1.47 1.95 2.80
N VAL A 11 -0.40 2.38 2.15
CA VAL A 11 -0.47 3.53 1.23
C VAL A 11 -1.05 3.08 -0.09
N ILE A 12 -1.96 3.86 -0.66
CA ILE A 12 -2.56 3.54 -1.95
C ILE A 12 -1.70 4.13 -3.07
N ALA A 13 -1.11 3.25 -3.88
CA ALA A 13 -0.24 3.61 -4.98
C ALA A 13 -1.05 3.82 -6.27
N ALA A 14 -1.36 5.09 -6.57
CA ALA A 14 -1.91 5.47 -7.88
C ALA A 14 -0.88 5.28 -9.01
N ASP A 15 0.41 5.43 -8.69
CA ASP A 15 1.55 5.10 -9.55
C ASP A 15 2.45 4.09 -8.83
N PRO A 16 2.32 2.78 -9.13
CA PRO A 16 3.12 1.74 -8.50
C PRO A 16 4.63 1.90 -8.68
N GLU A 17 5.09 2.43 -9.83
CA GLU A 17 6.52 2.60 -10.10
C GLU A 17 7.11 3.74 -9.27
N ALA A 18 6.39 4.87 -9.17
CA ALA A 18 6.79 5.98 -8.31
C ALA A 18 6.77 5.59 -6.84
N SER A 19 5.73 4.89 -6.37
CA SER A 19 5.66 4.40 -4.99
C SER A 19 6.78 3.42 -4.68
N ARG A 20 7.09 2.48 -5.59
CA ARG A 20 8.23 1.57 -5.41
C ARG A 20 9.56 2.33 -5.29
N ARG A 21 9.82 3.29 -6.19
CA ARG A 21 11.03 4.13 -6.13
C ARG A 21 11.17 4.86 -4.79
N LEU A 22 10.08 5.34 -4.23
CA LEU A 22 10.10 6.00 -2.93
C LEU A 22 10.30 5.00 -1.79
N TYR A 23 9.41 4.03 -1.63
CA TYR A 23 9.37 3.18 -0.44
C TYR A 23 10.45 2.10 -0.42
N VAL A 24 10.81 1.54 -1.57
CA VAL A 24 11.84 0.50 -1.69
C VAL A 24 13.21 1.14 -1.89
N ASP A 25 13.36 1.92 -2.97
CA ASP A 25 14.70 2.33 -3.40
C ASP A 25 15.24 3.51 -2.56
N ALA A 26 14.43 4.55 -2.34
CA ALA A 26 14.87 5.75 -1.62
C ALA A 26 14.83 5.60 -0.09
N LEU A 27 13.76 5.01 0.45
CA LEU A 27 13.59 4.81 1.90
C LEU A 27 14.20 3.50 2.41
N GLY A 28 14.50 2.55 1.51
CA GLY A 28 15.12 1.29 1.90
C GLY A 28 14.23 0.39 2.77
N LEU A 29 12.91 0.53 2.68
CA LEU A 29 12.01 -0.29 3.50
C LEU A 29 12.14 -1.76 3.09
N PRO A 30 12.12 -2.71 4.06
CA PRO A 30 12.31 -4.14 3.80
C PRO A 30 11.01 -4.77 3.27
N LEU A 31 10.53 -4.27 2.13
CA LEU A 31 9.30 -4.69 1.47
C LEU A 31 9.53 -5.97 0.65
N GLN A 32 8.53 -6.86 0.68
CA GLN A 32 8.48 -8.09 -0.10
C GLN A 32 7.24 -8.08 -0.99
N SER A 33 7.30 -8.78 -2.12
CA SER A 33 6.19 -8.92 -3.07
C SER A 33 5.79 -10.39 -3.19
N GLN A 34 4.51 -10.68 -3.41
CA GLN A 34 4.09 -12.02 -3.79
C GLN A 34 4.33 -12.18 -5.30
N SER A 35 5.21 -13.11 -5.67
CA SER A 35 5.51 -13.45 -7.08
C SER A 35 5.92 -12.28 -7.97
N GLY A 36 6.49 -11.21 -7.42
CA GLY A 36 6.91 -10.02 -8.18
C GLY A 36 5.76 -9.07 -8.57
N GLY A 37 4.58 -9.20 -7.96
CA GLY A 37 3.47 -8.27 -8.18
C GLY A 37 3.67 -6.89 -7.55
N ASP A 38 2.83 -5.93 -7.96
CA ASP A 38 2.91 -4.52 -7.54
C ASP A 38 2.47 -4.28 -6.08
N TYR A 39 1.77 -5.25 -5.48
CA TYR A 39 1.52 -5.24 -4.04
C TYR A 39 2.78 -5.66 -3.29
N VAL A 40 3.31 -4.74 -2.49
CA VAL A 40 4.49 -4.98 -1.65
C VAL A 40 4.20 -4.62 -0.21
N TRP A 41 4.72 -5.40 0.73
CA TRP A 41 4.47 -5.20 2.16
C TRP A 41 5.66 -5.56 3.03
N THR A 42 5.61 -5.17 4.30
CA THR A 42 6.50 -5.69 5.33
C THR A 42 5.80 -5.79 6.68
N ASP A 43 6.17 -6.82 7.44
CA ASP A 43 5.76 -7.01 8.83
C ASP A 43 6.90 -6.65 9.81
N LYS A 44 7.94 -5.99 9.28
CA LYS A 44 9.21 -5.69 9.98
C LYS A 44 9.41 -4.19 10.18
N LEU A 45 8.34 -3.41 10.15
CA LEU A 45 8.40 -1.97 10.39
C LEU A 45 8.03 -1.67 11.85
N ASP A 46 8.95 -1.04 12.59
CA ASP A 46 8.65 -0.64 13.95
C ASP A 46 7.48 0.37 13.98
N GLY A 47 6.53 0.15 14.88
CA GLY A 47 5.32 0.95 14.99
C GLY A 47 4.15 0.52 14.09
N ALA A 48 4.35 -0.36 13.12
CA ALA A 48 3.28 -0.94 12.28
C ALA A 48 3.43 -2.46 12.13
N LYS A 49 2.42 -3.23 12.56
CA LYS A 49 2.50 -4.70 12.44
C LYS A 49 2.41 -5.17 10.98
N HIS A 50 1.79 -4.38 10.12
CA HIS A 50 1.78 -4.56 8.68
C HIS A 50 1.81 -3.19 7.98
N PHE A 51 2.80 -2.98 7.14
CA PHE A 51 2.87 -1.82 6.25
C PHE A 51 2.86 -2.30 4.80
N ALA A 52 1.99 -1.74 3.97
CA ALA A 52 1.91 -2.10 2.56
C ALA A 52 1.90 -0.89 1.62
N VAL A 53 2.39 -1.11 0.40
CA VAL A 53 2.14 -0.27 -0.76
C VAL A 53 1.14 -1.03 -1.63
N TRP A 54 -0.09 -0.56 -1.66
CA TRP A 54 -1.22 -1.26 -2.28
C TRP A 54 -1.65 -0.55 -3.57
N PRO A 55 -1.57 -1.18 -4.74
CA PRO A 55 -1.96 -0.55 -5.99
C PRO A 55 -3.41 -0.06 -5.99
N LEU A 56 -3.65 1.13 -6.52
CA LEU A 56 -4.99 1.71 -6.66
C LEU A 56 -5.94 0.79 -7.44
N SER A 57 -5.43 0.06 -8.42
CA SER A 57 -6.20 -0.92 -9.19
C SER A 57 -6.71 -2.08 -8.34
N GLN A 58 -5.92 -2.54 -7.37
CA GLN A 58 -6.34 -3.60 -6.46
C GLN A 58 -7.29 -3.07 -5.37
N ALA A 59 -7.10 -1.82 -4.93
CA ALA A 59 -8.07 -1.15 -4.07
C ALA A 59 -9.42 -0.95 -4.79
N ALA A 60 -9.39 -0.58 -6.07
CA ALA A 60 -10.58 -0.50 -6.91
C ALA A 60 -11.27 -1.86 -7.04
N GLU A 61 -10.51 -2.94 -7.26
CA GLU A 61 -11.05 -4.30 -7.36
C GLU A 61 -11.75 -4.70 -6.05
N ALA A 62 -11.11 -4.44 -4.91
CA ALA A 62 -11.68 -4.74 -3.59
C ALA A 62 -12.94 -3.94 -3.27
N CYS A 63 -13.01 -2.66 -3.69
CA CYS A 63 -14.14 -1.79 -3.39
C CYS A 63 -15.29 -1.89 -4.41
N PHE A 64 -14.98 -2.16 -5.69
CA PHE A 64 -15.90 -1.99 -6.81
C PHE A 64 -15.97 -3.19 -7.77
N GLY A 65 -15.11 -4.20 -7.61
CA GLY A 65 -15.06 -5.37 -8.50
C GLY A 65 -14.54 -5.07 -9.91
N THR A 66 -13.75 -4.01 -10.05
CA THR A 66 -13.04 -3.63 -11.28
C THR A 66 -11.69 -3.04 -10.93
N ASN A 67 -10.71 -3.16 -11.82
CA ASN A 67 -9.38 -2.60 -11.62
C ASN A 67 -9.30 -1.07 -11.86
N GLU A 68 -10.41 -0.42 -12.21
CA GLU A 68 -10.49 1.03 -12.45
C GLU A 68 -11.12 1.75 -11.26
N TRP A 69 -10.39 2.72 -10.69
CA TRP A 69 -10.98 3.61 -9.70
C TRP A 69 -11.97 4.57 -10.36
N PRO A 70 -13.21 4.72 -9.87
CA PRO A 70 -14.19 5.61 -10.46
C PRO A 70 -13.71 7.07 -10.49
N ALA A 71 -13.76 7.69 -11.67
CA ALA A 71 -13.26 9.06 -11.89
C ALA A 71 -14.05 10.14 -11.14
N ASP A 72 -15.28 9.84 -10.72
CA ASP A 72 -16.15 10.72 -9.94
C ASP A 72 -15.85 10.66 -8.42
N ARG A 73 -14.86 9.87 -7.99
CA ARG A 73 -14.51 9.69 -6.58
C ARG A 73 -13.08 10.14 -6.30
N PRO A 74 -12.82 10.77 -5.14
CA PRO A 74 -11.45 11.06 -4.73
C PRO A 74 -10.59 9.79 -4.68
N VAL A 75 -9.35 9.89 -5.15
CA VAL A 75 -8.38 8.79 -5.06
C VAL A 75 -7.87 8.71 -3.62
N PRO A 76 -8.04 7.56 -2.94
CA PRO A 76 -7.58 7.39 -1.55
C PRO A 76 -6.05 7.42 -1.51
N GLN A 77 -5.51 7.82 -0.35
CA GLN A 77 -4.06 7.85 -0.12
C GLN A 77 -3.61 6.73 0.82
N ALA A 78 -4.51 6.23 1.67
CA ALA A 78 -4.22 5.16 2.60
C ALA A 78 -5.47 4.32 2.93
N SER A 79 -5.24 3.10 3.40
CA SER A 79 -6.21 2.19 4.02
C SER A 79 -5.74 1.76 5.41
#